data_AF-A0A9E4KDV5-F1
#
_entry.id   AF-A0A9E4KDV5-F1
#
_cell.length_a   1.000
_cell.length_b   1.000
_cell.length_c   1.000
_cell.angle_alpha   90.00
_cell.angle_beta   90.00
_cell.angle_gamma   90.00
#
_symmetry.space_group_name_H-M   'P 1'
#
loop_
_entity.id
_entity.type
_entity.pdbx_description
1 polymer ?
#
loop_
_entity_poly.entity_id
_entity_poly.type
_entity_poly.pdbx_seq_one_letter_code
_entity_poly.pdbx_strand_id
1 'polypeptide(L)'
;MQQYLDLMRHVRDFGVTKEDRTGTGTRSVFGYQMRFDLSQGFPLLTTKKLHLRSIIHELLWFLQGDTNIRYLKENGVSIWDEWADEEGNLGPVYGYQWRSWPTPGGGHVDQIAQLVQQIQANPDSRRLIVSAWNPAQV
;
A
#
# COMPACT_ATOMS: atom_id res chain seq x y z
N MET A 1 13.65 1.10 15.38
CA MET A 1 13.15 1.95 14.27
C MET A 1 14.08 3.14 13.97
N GLN A 2 15.40 3.01 14.22
CA GLN A 2 16.37 4.09 13.97
C GLN A 2 16.40 4.45 12.48
N GLN A 3 16.24 3.45 11.62
CA GLN A 3 16.14 3.57 10.16
C GLN A 3 15.09 4.59 9.70
N TYR A 4 13.90 4.60 10.32
CA TYR A 4 12.84 5.56 9.99
C TYR A 4 13.22 6.98 10.42
N LEU A 5 13.80 7.14 11.61
CA LEU A 5 14.26 8.46 12.09
C LEU A 5 15.43 8.99 11.25
N ASP A 6 16.29 8.10 10.76
CA ASP A 6 17.40 8.44 9.85
C ASP A 6 16.87 8.93 8.51
N LEU A 7 15.83 8.28 7.95
CA LEU A 7 15.15 8.76 6.75
C LEU A 7 14.53 10.15 7.00
N MET A 8 13.79 10.34 8.09
CA MET A 8 13.19 11.64 8.41
C MET A 8 14.24 12.75 8.52
N ARG A 9 15.38 12.48 9.18
CA ARG A 9 16.51 13.42 9.25
C ARG A 9 17.14 13.65 7.88
N HIS A 10 17.32 12.60 7.08
CA HIS A 10 17.89 12.72 5.74
C HIS A 10 17.04 13.61 4.83
N VAL A 11 15.72 13.42 4.81
CA VAL A 11 14.79 14.29 4.05
C VAL A 11 14.84 15.73 4.57
N ARG A 12 14.86 15.92 5.89
CA ARG A 12 14.95 17.24 6.51
C ARG A 12 16.27 17.94 6.20
N ASP A 13 17.40 17.25 6.19
CA ASP A 13 18.71 17.91 6.09
C ASP A 13 19.12 18.09 4.62
N PHE A 14 18.80 17.13 3.75
CA PHE A 14 19.26 17.09 2.36
C PHE A 14 18.15 17.19 1.30
N GLY A 15 16.88 17.19 1.71
CA GLY A 15 15.76 17.27 0.76
C GLY A 15 15.66 18.63 0.05
N VAL A 16 15.34 18.57 -1.24
CA VAL A 16 15.09 19.75 -2.09
C VAL A 16 13.63 20.18 -1.94
N THR A 17 13.40 21.49 -1.86
CA THR A 17 12.03 22.04 -1.84
C THR A 17 11.36 21.85 -3.20
N LYS A 18 10.15 21.29 -3.21
CA LYS A 18 9.35 21.06 -4.41
C LYS A 18 7.88 21.36 -4.14
N GLU A 19 7.21 21.94 -5.12
CA GLU A 19 5.74 22.02 -5.12
C GLU A 19 5.12 20.64 -5.34
N ASP A 20 3.89 20.46 -4.89
CA ASP A 20 3.12 19.22 -5.03
C ASP A 20 1.69 19.52 -5.52
N ARG A 21 0.95 18.47 -5.92
CA ARG A 21 -0.40 18.60 -6.49
C ARG A 21 -1.40 19.29 -5.56
N THR A 22 -1.19 19.24 -4.24
CA THR A 22 -2.08 19.89 -3.26
C THR A 22 -1.78 21.38 -3.05
N GLY A 23 -0.65 21.88 -3.58
CA GLY A 23 -0.21 23.26 -3.37
C GLY A 23 0.42 23.52 -1.99
N THR A 24 0.71 22.47 -1.21
CA THR A 24 1.29 22.61 0.14
C THR A 24 2.81 22.83 0.09
N GLY A 25 3.48 22.18 -0.85
CA GLY A 25 4.94 22.12 -0.92
C GLY A 25 5.54 21.04 -0.03
N THR A 26 6.70 20.53 -0.44
CA THR A 26 7.41 19.42 0.22
C THR A 26 8.92 19.64 0.23
N ARG A 27 9.62 18.96 1.14
CA ARG A 27 11.05 18.66 0.98
C ARG A 27 11.19 17.21 0.58
N SER A 28 11.94 16.94 -0.49
CA SER A 28 11.94 15.64 -1.15
C SER A 28 13.36 15.17 -1.48
N VAL A 29 13.57 13.86 -1.37
CA VAL A 29 14.71 13.11 -1.89
C VAL A 29 14.20 12.03 -2.84
N PHE A 30 15.01 11.59 -3.79
CA PHE A 30 14.64 10.52 -4.73
C PHE A 30 15.56 9.31 -4.54
N GLY A 31 14.95 8.16 -4.28
CA GLY A 31 15.67 6.91 -3.99
C GLY A 31 16.16 6.83 -2.55
N TYR A 32 15.52 5.99 -1.75
CA TYR A 32 15.96 5.64 -0.40
C TYR A 32 15.55 4.21 -0.10
N GLN A 33 16.33 3.48 0.69
CA GLN A 33 16.02 2.10 1.07
C GLN A 33 16.14 1.91 2.58
N MET A 34 15.17 1.21 3.16
CA MET A 34 15.21 0.73 4.53
C MET A 34 15.05 -0.79 4.54
N ARG A 35 15.61 -1.45 5.55
CA ARG A 35 15.45 -2.88 5.80
C ARG A 35 15.09 -3.09 7.27
N PHE A 36 14.18 -4.02 7.53
CA PHE A 36 13.72 -4.40 8.86
C PHE A 36 13.77 -5.93 8.95
N ASP A 37 14.54 -6.45 9.90
CA ASP A 37 14.55 -7.87 10.21
C ASP A 37 13.35 -8.19 11.12
N LEU A 38 12.37 -8.90 10.56
CA LEU A 38 11.13 -9.23 11.27
C LEU A 38 11.33 -10.26 12.39
N SER A 39 12.46 -10.99 12.41
CA SER A 39 12.82 -11.87 13.53
C SER A 39 13.14 -11.09 14.82
N GLN A 40 13.53 -9.82 14.69
CA GLN A 40 13.85 -8.93 15.82
C GLN A 40 12.61 -8.22 16.38
N GLY A 41 11.45 -8.40 15.76
CA GLY A 41 10.18 -7.84 16.21
C GLY A 41 9.38 -7.15 15.10
N PHE A 42 8.18 -6.72 15.46
CA PHE A 42 7.27 -6.04 14.53
C PHE A 42 7.68 -4.56 14.37
N PRO A 43 8.00 -4.06 13.16
CA PRO A 43 8.55 -2.72 12.94
C PRO A 43 7.48 -1.61 13.00
N LEU A 44 6.69 -1.57 14.06
CA LEU A 44 5.75 -0.49 14.35
C LEU A 44 6.49 0.68 14.99
N LEU A 45 6.22 1.90 14.53
CA LEU A 45 6.81 3.09 15.15
C LEU A 45 6.38 3.21 16.61
N THR A 46 7.36 3.47 17.48
CA THR A 46 7.15 3.68 18.92
C THR A 46 7.35 5.14 19.34
N THR A 47 7.95 5.97 18.48
CA THR A 47 8.18 7.40 18.74
C THR A 47 6.93 8.26 18.60
N LYS A 48 5.84 7.70 18.06
CA LYS A 48 4.49 8.25 18.11
C LYS A 48 3.49 7.10 18.13
N LYS A 49 2.35 7.29 18.79
CA LYS A 49 1.26 6.30 18.78
C LYS A 49 0.67 6.20 17.38
N LEU A 50 0.49 4.98 16.88
CA LEU A 50 -0.15 4.70 15.59
C LEU A 50 -1.55 4.11 15.80
N HIS A 51 -2.47 4.41 14.89
CA HIS A 51 -3.82 3.84 14.91
C HIS A 51 -3.83 2.46 14.21
N LEU A 52 -3.34 1.44 14.93
CA LEU A 52 -3.11 0.10 14.37
C LEU A 52 -4.38 -0.57 13.81
N ARG A 53 -5.55 -0.27 14.39
CA ARG A 53 -6.86 -0.76 13.91
C ARG A 53 -7.07 -0.43 12.42
N SER A 54 -6.78 0.80 12.00
CA SER A 54 -6.93 1.20 10.60
C SER A 54 -6.02 0.41 9.67
N ILE A 55 -4.75 0.20 10.06
CA ILE A 55 -3.77 -0.53 9.27
C ILE A 55 -4.20 -1.99 9.05
N ILE A 56 -4.72 -2.64 10.10
CA ILE A 56 -5.18 -4.03 10.03
C ILE A 56 -6.40 -4.14 9.09
N HIS A 57 -7.43 -3.32 9.30
CA HIS A 57 -8.64 -3.39 8.48
C HIS A 57 -8.39 -3.01 7.02
N GLU A 58 -7.52 -2.03 6.76
CA GLU A 58 -7.13 -1.69 5.39
C GLU A 58 -6.46 -2.88 4.68
N LEU A 59 -5.54 -3.59 5.33
CA LEU A 59 -4.92 -4.77 4.73
C LEU A 59 -5.93 -5.90 4.49
N LEU A 60 -6.85 -6.14 5.44
CA LEU A 60 -7.92 -7.14 5.27
C LEU A 60 -8.87 -6.76 4.13
N TRP A 61 -9.14 -5.47 3.94
CA TRP A 61 -9.96 -4.94 2.87
C TRP A 61 -9.28 -5.10 1.50
N PHE A 62 -7.99 -4.77 1.39
CA PHE A 62 -7.20 -5.05 0.18
C PHE A 62 -7.18 -6.54 -0.16
N LEU A 63 -6.97 -7.39 0.84
CA LEU A 63 -6.98 -8.84 0.65
C LEU A 63 -8.34 -9.38 0.26
N GLN A 64 -9.46 -8.73 0.61
CA GLN A 64 -10.79 -9.11 0.10
C GLN A 64 -11.00 -8.71 -1.36
N GLY A 65 -10.16 -7.83 -1.91
CA GLY A 65 -10.30 -7.30 -3.26
C GLY A 65 -11.32 -6.16 -3.38
N ASP A 66 -11.80 -5.66 -2.24
CA ASP A 66 -12.79 -4.59 -2.18
C ASP A 66 -12.13 -3.23 -2.47
N THR A 67 -12.93 -2.33 -3.04
CA THR A 67 -12.55 -0.95 -3.36
C THR A 67 -13.62 0.07 -2.95
N ASN A 68 -14.69 -0.38 -2.27
CA ASN A 68 -15.67 0.48 -1.63
C ASN A 68 -15.35 0.62 -0.13
N ILE A 69 -15.49 1.83 0.42
CA ILE A 69 -15.11 2.14 1.80
C ILE A 69 -16.11 1.68 2.87
N ARG A 70 -17.22 1.04 2.48
CA ARG A 70 -18.26 0.58 3.41
C ARG A 70 -17.72 -0.36 4.49
N TYR A 71 -16.95 -1.38 4.11
CA TYR A 71 -16.30 -2.28 5.07
C TYR A 71 -15.41 -1.51 6.06
N LEU A 72 -14.66 -0.51 5.58
CA LEU A 72 -13.79 0.31 6.42
C LEU A 72 -14.63 1.14 7.41
N LYS A 73 -15.70 1.79 6.94
CA LYS A 73 -16.62 2.59 7.76
C LYS A 73 -17.32 1.75 8.84
N GLU A 74 -17.82 0.57 8.49
CA GLU A 74 -18.43 -0.38 9.44
C GLU A 74 -17.44 -0.81 10.53
N ASN A 75 -16.14 -0.82 10.22
CA ASN A 75 -15.07 -1.13 11.15
C ASN A 75 -14.41 0.12 11.79
N GLY A 76 -15.03 1.30 11.69
CA GLY A 76 -14.57 2.54 12.31
C GLY A 76 -13.27 3.09 11.72
N VAL A 77 -13.05 2.88 10.42
CA VAL A 77 -11.87 3.34 9.68
C VAL A 77 -12.30 4.32 8.59
N SER A 78 -11.71 5.52 8.60
CA SER A 78 -12.09 6.66 7.74
C SER A 78 -10.93 7.18 6.87
N ILE A 79 -9.81 6.45 6.78
CA ILE A 79 -8.57 6.93 6.13
C ILE A 79 -8.67 7.08 4.60
N TRP A 80 -9.76 6.62 4.01
CA TRP A 80 -10.07 6.68 2.57
C TRP A 80 -11.25 7.62 2.25
N ASP A 81 -11.84 8.27 3.26
CA ASP A 81 -13.07 9.05 3.10
C ASP A 81 -12.90 10.23 2.13
N GLU A 82 -11.73 10.89 2.11
CA GLU A 82 -11.49 12.05 1.25
C GLU A 82 -11.34 11.71 -0.25
N TRP A 83 -11.22 10.43 -0.60
CA TRP A 83 -10.95 9.99 -1.97
C TRP A 83 -12.11 9.23 -2.62
N ALA A 84 -13.06 8.78 -1.83
CA ALA A 84 -14.21 8.02 -2.33
C ALA A 84 -15.27 8.94 -2.94
N ASP A 85 -15.99 8.42 -3.94
CA ASP A 85 -17.17 9.09 -4.48
C ASP A 85 -18.36 9.07 -3.49
N GLU A 86 -19.49 9.65 -3.89
CA GLU A 86 -20.71 9.74 -3.06
C GLU A 86 -21.27 8.37 -2.65
N GLU A 87 -20.97 7.32 -3.43
CA GLU A 87 -21.38 5.93 -3.17
C GLU A 87 -20.30 5.15 -2.39
N GLY A 88 -19.16 5.78 -2.10
CA GLY A 88 -18.04 5.20 -1.37
C GLY A 88 -17.05 4.41 -2.23
N ASN A 89 -17.13 4.49 -3.56
CA ASN A 89 -16.22 3.76 -4.45
C ASN A 89 -14.92 4.56 -4.69
N LEU A 90 -13.81 3.83 -4.82
CA LEU A 90 -12.49 4.38 -5.16
C LEU A 90 -12.03 4.02 -6.58
N GLY A 91 -12.85 3.30 -7.36
CA GLY A 91 -12.44 2.70 -8.62
C GLY A 91 -11.53 1.47 -8.44
N PRO A 92 -10.78 1.04 -9.47
CA PRO A 92 -9.99 -0.19 -9.47
C PRO A 92 -8.63 -0.03 -8.76
N VAL A 93 -8.63 0.38 -7.48
CA VAL A 93 -7.41 0.56 -6.68
C VAL A 93 -6.86 -0.78 -6.16
N TYR A 94 -5.82 -0.74 -5.32
CA TYR A 94 -5.04 -1.87 -4.79
C TYR A 94 -5.75 -3.21 -4.70
N GLY A 95 -6.84 -3.33 -3.92
CA GLY A 95 -7.57 -4.58 -3.72
C GLY A 95 -8.02 -5.22 -5.03
N TYR A 96 -8.62 -4.41 -5.91
CA TYR A 96 -9.03 -4.86 -7.25
C TYR A 96 -7.83 -5.32 -8.08
N GLN A 97 -6.71 -4.59 -8.10
CA GLN A 97 -5.51 -5.03 -8.83
C GLN A 97 -4.91 -6.32 -8.24
N TRP A 98 -4.92 -6.46 -6.91
CA TRP A 98 -4.33 -7.61 -6.22
C TRP A 98 -5.12 -8.89 -6.47
N ARG A 99 -6.45 -8.82 -6.46
CA ARG A 99 -7.32 -10.00 -6.52
C ARG A 99 -7.98 -10.22 -7.89
N SER A 100 -8.08 -9.19 -8.71
CA SER A 100 -8.92 -9.17 -9.92
C SER A 100 -8.28 -8.38 -11.08
N TRP A 101 -6.95 -8.44 -11.25
CA TRP A 101 -6.26 -7.73 -12.33
C TRP A 101 -6.86 -8.11 -13.70
N PRO A 102 -7.39 -7.17 -14.49
CA PRO A 102 -8.09 -7.49 -15.73
C PRO A 102 -7.12 -7.90 -16.83
N THR A 103 -7.50 -8.92 -17.60
CA THR A 103 -6.76 -9.37 -18.79
C THR A 103 -7.43 -8.86 -20.07
N PRO A 104 -6.66 -8.65 -21.16
CA PRO A 104 -7.24 -8.21 -22.44
C PRO A 104 -8.34 -9.12 -23.00
N GLY A 105 -8.38 -10.39 -22.60
CA GLY A 105 -9.38 -11.38 -23.05
C GLY A 105 -10.65 -11.44 -22.21
N GLY A 106 -10.87 -10.52 -21.26
CA GLY A 106 -12.08 -10.47 -20.43
C GLY A 106 -12.07 -11.34 -19.18
N GLY A 107 -10.95 -12.00 -18.86
CA GLY A 107 -10.73 -12.67 -17.58
C GLY A 107 -9.98 -11.79 -16.56
N HIS A 108 -9.69 -12.33 -15.38
CA HIS A 108 -8.89 -11.66 -14.36
C HIS A 108 -7.77 -12.55 -13.80
N VAL A 109 -6.77 -11.92 -13.18
CA VAL A 109 -5.66 -12.58 -12.48
C VAL A 109 -5.70 -12.22 -11.00
N ASP A 110 -5.82 -13.24 -10.14
CA ASP A 110 -5.61 -13.11 -8.70
C ASP A 110 -4.11 -13.26 -8.37
N GLN A 111 -3.42 -12.12 -8.27
CA GLN A 111 -1.98 -12.08 -8.04
C GLN A 111 -1.60 -12.59 -6.65
N ILE A 112 -2.47 -12.40 -5.64
CA ILE A 112 -2.22 -12.88 -4.26
C ILE A 112 -2.29 -14.40 -4.20
N ALA A 113 -3.33 -15.00 -4.78
CA ALA A 113 -3.45 -16.45 -4.84
C ALA A 113 -2.28 -17.09 -5.60
N GLN A 114 -1.91 -16.53 -6.75
CA GLN A 114 -0.75 -16.97 -7.52
C GLN A 114 0.57 -16.84 -6.75
N LEU A 115 0.78 -15.71 -6.06
CA LEU A 115 1.98 -15.48 -5.24
C LEU A 115 2.11 -16.55 -4.14
N VAL A 116 1.04 -16.80 -3.38
CA VAL A 116 1.05 -17.80 -2.31
C VAL A 116 1.35 -19.18 -2.86
N GLN A 117 0.69 -19.57 -3.97
CA GLN A 117 0.95 -20.84 -4.64
C GLN A 117 2.41 -20.95 -5.10
N GLN A 118 2.97 -19.91 -5.69
CA GLN A 118 4.35 -19.91 -6.18
C GLN A 118 5.37 -19.96 -5.03
N ILE A 119 5.13 -19.28 -3.90
CA ILE A 119 5.99 -19.42 -2.71
C ILE A 119 6.03 -20.87 -2.23
N GLN A 120 4.89 -21.56 -2.25
CA GLN A 120 4.79 -22.95 -1.80
C GLN A 120 5.43 -23.94 -2.80
N ALA A 121 5.19 -23.76 -4.10
CA ALA A 121 5.60 -24.71 -5.13
C ALA A 121 6.98 -24.41 -5.76
N ASN A 122 7.41 -23.15 -5.77
CA ASN A 122 8.64 -22.68 -6.41
C ASN A 122 9.25 -21.47 -5.66
N PRO A 123 9.71 -21.67 -4.41
CA PRO A 123 10.18 -20.59 -3.55
C PRO A 123 11.40 -19.84 -4.10
N ASP A 124 12.22 -20.47 -4.95
CA ASP A 124 13.41 -19.86 -5.56
C ASP A 124 13.09 -18.97 -6.76
N SER A 125 11.81 -18.88 -7.14
CA SER A 125 11.37 -18.02 -8.22
C SER A 125 11.77 -16.56 -7.94
N ARG A 126 12.43 -15.95 -8.93
CA ARG A 126 12.77 -14.52 -8.90
C ARG A 126 11.66 -13.64 -9.47
N ARG A 127 10.46 -14.20 -9.64
CA ARG A 127 9.28 -13.57 -10.25
C ARG A 127 8.07 -13.53 -9.31
N LEU A 128 8.30 -13.68 -8.01
CA LEU A 128 7.28 -13.55 -6.96
C LEU A 128 6.92 -12.07 -6.78
N ILE A 129 5.97 -11.58 -7.59
CA ILE A 129 5.64 -10.16 -7.71
C ILE A 129 4.12 -9.99 -7.66
N VAL A 130 3.69 -8.92 -6.98
CA VAL A 130 2.34 -8.36 -7.08
C VAL A 130 2.50 -6.90 -7.50
N SER A 131 1.77 -6.49 -8.55
CA SER A 131 1.76 -5.11 -9.02
C SER A 131 0.38 -4.50 -8.83
N ALA A 132 0.33 -3.28 -8.29
CA ALA A 132 -0.87 -2.43 -8.34
C ALA A 132 -0.81 -1.39 -9.46
N TRP A 133 0.30 -1.31 -10.20
CA TRP A 133 0.47 -0.33 -11.26
C TRP A 133 -0.03 -0.89 -12.59
N ASN A 134 -1.30 -0.60 -12.92
CA ASN A 134 -1.94 -1.00 -14.17
C ASN A 134 -2.06 0.20 -15.12
N PRO A 135 -1.20 0.34 -16.14
CA PRO A 135 -1.17 1.53 -17.00
C PRO A 135 -2.46 1.81 -17.79
N ALA A 136 -3.33 0.81 -17.96
CA ALA A 136 -4.60 1.00 -18.66
C ALA A 136 -5.71 1.58 -17.76
N GLN A 137 -5.44 1.74 -16.46
CA GLN A 137 -6.41 2.18 -15.45
C GLN A 137 -5.86 3.31 -14.56
N VAL A 138 -4.75 3.93 -14.96
CA VAL A 138 -4.12 5.10 -14.32
C VAL A 138 -4.31 6.33 -15.18
#